data_AF-A0A2E2MQ53-F1
#
_entry.id   AF-A0A2E2MQ53-F1
#
_cell.length_a   1.000
_cell.length_b   1.000
_cell.length_c   1.000
_cell.angle_alpha   90.00
_cell.angle_beta   90.00
_cell.angle_gamma   90.00
#
_symmetry.space_group_name_H-M   'P 1'
#
loop_
_entity.id
_entity.type
_entity.pdbx_description
1 polymer ?
#
loop_
_entity_poly.entity_id
_entity_poly.type
_entity_poly.pdbx_seq_one_letter_code
_entity_poly.pdbx_strand_id
1 'polypeptide(L)'
;MAEFATMALASAVSTGLSAIQKQSAAKQQAAQLETQRRQQVAQINQQQEIETKRRREQLRQAQAAQRARFAGGGISAGSGSASSLLSGLARQVDEAIADSGSYNKLRIDGINSAAAAQRSSLLSAPRETLFDGFRGILTSGIHQMPSLFDDKSNKPKAG
;
A
#
# COMPACT_ATOMS: atom_id res chain seq x y z
N MET A 1 -39.35 25.88 22.35
CA MET A 1 -38.18 25.97 21.43
C MET A 1 -36.83 25.71 22.10
N ALA A 2 -36.75 25.40 23.40
CA ALA A 2 -35.48 25.16 24.10
C ALA A 2 -34.95 23.71 23.98
N GLU A 3 -35.79 22.74 23.56
CA GLU A 3 -35.42 21.31 23.56
C GLU A 3 -34.71 20.84 22.28
N PHE A 4 -34.73 21.63 21.20
CA PHE A 4 -34.04 21.27 19.96
C PHE A 4 -32.55 21.65 19.95
N ALA A 5 -32.12 22.58 20.81
CA ALA A 5 -30.73 23.03 20.89
C ALA A 5 -29.83 22.00 21.60
N THR A 6 -30.36 21.26 22.57
CA THR A 6 -29.64 20.25 23.34
C THR A 6 -29.34 18.98 22.53
N MET A 7 -30.23 18.60 21.61
CA MET A 7 -30.05 17.40 20.78
C MET A 7 -29.01 17.57 19.66
N ALA A 8 -28.88 18.77 19.09
CA ALA A 8 -27.86 19.09 18.09
C ALA A 8 -26.44 19.21 18.68
N LEU A 9 -26.32 19.60 19.95
CA LEU A 9 -25.04 19.66 20.65
C LEU A 9 -24.51 18.24 20.96
N ALA A 10 -25.41 17.31 21.29
CA ALA A 10 -25.07 15.93 21.63
C ALA A 10 -24.49 15.13 20.45
N SER A 11 -24.94 15.39 19.22
CA SER A 11 -24.44 14.74 18.00
C SER A 11 -23.09 15.30 17.52
N ALA A 12 -22.81 16.58 17.77
CA ALA A 12 -21.49 17.17 17.50
C ALA A 12 -20.40 16.60 18.42
N VAL A 13 -20.71 16.38 19.70
CA VAL A 13 -19.78 15.78 20.68
C VAL A 13 -19.51 14.30 20.36
N SER A 14 -20.52 13.52 19.98
CA SER A 14 -20.33 12.10 19.61
C SER A 14 -19.53 11.92 18.32
N THR A 15 -19.65 12.85 17.38
CA THR A 15 -18.88 12.83 16.12
C THR A 15 -17.42 13.25 16.34
N GLY A 16 -17.17 14.25 17.20
CA GLY A 16 -15.81 14.66 17.58
C GLY A 16 -15.03 13.56 18.30
N LEU A 17 -15.68 12.84 19.22
CA LEU A 17 -15.06 11.72 19.93
C LEU A 17 -14.76 10.54 18.99
N SER A 18 -15.68 10.25 18.07
CA SER A 18 -15.51 9.21 17.05
C SER A 18 -14.40 9.53 16.04
N ALA A 19 -14.21 10.82 15.69
CA ALA A 19 -13.13 11.27 14.83
C ALA A 19 -11.76 11.13 15.53
N ILE A 20 -11.67 11.45 16.82
CA ILE A 20 -10.44 11.30 17.61
C ILE A 20 -10.05 9.81 17.74
N GLN A 21 -11.01 8.92 17.99
CA GLN A 21 -10.76 7.48 18.01
C GLN A 21 -10.35 6.91 16.65
N LYS A 22 -10.97 7.36 15.55
CA LYS A 22 -10.56 6.96 14.20
C LYS A 22 -9.15 7.47 13.87
N GLN A 23 -8.80 8.68 14.32
CA GLN A 23 -7.47 9.24 14.09
C GLN A 23 -6.38 8.50 14.89
N SER A 24 -6.66 8.07 16.13
CA SER A 24 -5.72 7.26 16.91
C SER A 24 -5.54 5.86 16.33
N ALA A 25 -6.64 5.21 15.90
CA ALA A 25 -6.59 3.93 15.21
C ALA A 25 -5.83 4.01 13.88
N ALA A 26 -6.06 5.07 13.09
CA ALA A 26 -5.34 5.31 11.83
C ALA A 26 -3.84 5.54 12.05
N LYS A 27 -3.44 6.25 13.12
CA LYS A 27 -2.03 6.43 13.48
C LYS A 27 -1.35 5.11 13.85
N GLN A 28 -2.03 4.25 14.62
CA GLN A 28 -1.51 2.94 14.98
C GLN A 28 -1.35 2.02 13.76
N GLN A 29 -2.35 1.99 12.87
CA GLN A 29 -2.25 1.25 11.61
C GLN A 29 -1.13 1.77 10.71
N ALA A 30 -0.97 3.09 10.60
CA ALA A 30 0.12 3.69 9.82
C ALA A 30 1.51 3.32 10.39
N ALA A 31 1.69 3.27 11.71
CA ALA A 31 2.94 2.87 12.34
C ALA A 31 3.27 1.38 12.11
N GLN A 32 2.27 0.51 12.12
CA GLN A 32 2.45 -0.91 11.79
C GLN A 32 2.85 -1.10 10.33
N LEU A 33 2.18 -0.41 9.40
CA LEU A 33 2.53 -0.42 7.98
C LEU A 33 3.95 0.11 7.72
N GLU A 34 4.34 1.18 8.41
CA GLU A 34 5.69 1.74 8.34
C GLU A 34 6.76 0.71 8.75
N THR A 35 6.49 -0.02 9.83
CA THR A 35 7.40 -1.05 10.34
C THR A 35 7.50 -2.23 9.39
N GLN A 36 6.37 -2.74 8.87
CA GLN A 36 6.37 -3.81 7.87
C GLN A 36 7.11 -3.40 6.59
N ARG A 37 6.93 -2.16 6.12
CA ARG A 37 7.63 -1.63 4.95
C ARG A 37 9.14 -1.65 5.16
N ARG A 38 9.62 -1.15 6.31
CA ARG A 38 11.06 -1.14 6.65
C ARG A 38 11.62 -2.56 6.68
N GLN A 39 10.88 -3.50 7.24
CA GLN A 39 11.28 -4.91 7.27
C GLN A 39 11.35 -5.50 5.86
N GLN A 40 10.37 -5.24 4.99
CA GLN A 40 10.37 -5.72 3.60
C GLN A 40 11.56 -5.15 2.81
N VAL A 41 11.82 -3.85 2.92
CA VAL A 41 12.98 -3.21 2.25
C VAL A 41 14.30 -3.77 2.78
N ALA A 42 14.44 -3.92 4.10
CA ALA A 42 15.62 -4.51 4.70
C ALA A 42 15.85 -5.96 4.23
N GLN A 43 14.78 -6.75 4.13
CA GLN A 43 14.83 -8.12 3.64
C GLN A 43 15.25 -8.20 2.16
N ILE A 44 14.70 -7.33 1.31
CA ILE A 44 15.10 -7.24 -0.11
C ILE A 44 16.59 -6.89 -0.21
N ASN A 45 17.07 -5.92 0.55
CA ASN A 45 18.48 -5.52 0.55
C ASN A 45 19.40 -6.66 1.02
N GLN A 46 19.03 -7.38 2.08
CA GLN A 46 19.79 -8.53 2.57
C GLN A 46 19.83 -9.66 1.52
N GLN A 47 18.70 -9.99 0.89
CA GLN A 47 18.65 -10.99 -0.16
C GLN A 47 19.54 -10.61 -1.35
N GLN A 48 19.49 -9.34 -1.77
CA GLN A 48 20.34 -8.82 -2.84
C GLN A 48 21.82 -8.99 -2.52
N GLU A 49 22.24 -8.69 -1.30
CA GLU A 49 23.65 -8.81 -0.88
C GLU A 49 24.11 -10.28 -0.92
N ILE A 50 23.28 -11.19 -0.41
CA ILE A 50 23.56 -12.64 -0.41
C ILE A 50 23.65 -13.16 -1.85
N GLU A 51 22.70 -12.80 -2.71
CA GLU A 51 22.71 -13.20 -4.12
C GLU A 51 23.93 -12.66 -4.86
N THR A 52 24.29 -11.39 -4.63
CA THR A 52 25.48 -10.76 -5.23
C THR A 52 26.75 -11.49 -4.82
N LYS A 53 26.90 -11.80 -3.53
CA LYS A 53 28.04 -12.59 -3.01
C LYS A 53 28.07 -13.98 -3.64
N ARG A 54 26.92 -14.66 -3.71
CA ARG A 54 26.80 -15.99 -4.30
C ARG A 54 27.19 -16.01 -5.77
N ARG A 55 26.73 -15.04 -6.57
CA ARG A 55 27.06 -14.94 -8.00
C ARG A 55 28.55 -14.67 -8.22
N ARG A 56 29.16 -13.79 -7.42
CA ARG A 56 30.61 -13.54 -7.48
C ARG A 56 31.42 -14.77 -7.13
N GLU A 57 31.00 -15.52 -6.13
CA GLU A 57 31.66 -16.77 -5.75
C GLU A 57 31.54 -17.83 -6.85
N GLN A 58 30.35 -17.99 -7.43
CA GLN A 58 30.14 -18.86 -8.59
C GLN A 58 31.00 -18.45 -9.79
N LEU A 59 31.14 -17.15 -10.07
CA LEU A 59 32.05 -16.65 -11.11
C LEU A 59 33.49 -17.07 -10.83
N ARG A 60 33.95 -16.88 -9.59
CA ARG A 60 35.31 -17.25 -9.17
C ARG A 60 35.58 -18.73 -9.38
N GLN A 61 34.63 -19.57 -8.97
CA GLN A 61 34.70 -21.02 -9.14
C GLN A 61 34.69 -21.42 -10.61
N ALA A 62 33.82 -20.81 -11.42
CA ALA A 62 33.75 -21.07 -12.86
C ALA A 62 35.04 -20.66 -13.57
N GLN A 63 35.62 -19.51 -13.23
CA GLN A 63 36.92 -19.07 -13.76
C GLN A 63 38.04 -20.03 -13.35
N ALA A 64 38.08 -20.47 -12.09
CA ALA A 64 39.07 -21.43 -11.61
C ALA A 64 38.92 -22.78 -12.35
N ALA A 65 37.69 -23.27 -12.52
CA ALA A 65 37.41 -24.50 -13.25
C ALA A 65 37.81 -24.39 -14.72
N GLN A 66 37.52 -23.27 -15.38
CA GLN A 66 37.95 -23.04 -16.78
C GLN A 66 39.48 -22.97 -16.90
N ARG A 67 40.17 -22.27 -15.98
CA ARG A 67 41.64 -22.25 -15.94
C ARG A 67 42.22 -23.65 -15.74
N ALA A 68 41.65 -24.46 -14.86
CA ALA A 68 42.06 -25.86 -14.67
C ALA A 68 41.86 -26.71 -15.92
N ARG A 69 40.72 -26.55 -16.63
CA ARG A 69 40.45 -27.22 -17.91
C ARG A 69 41.45 -26.80 -18.99
N PHE A 70 41.76 -25.52 -19.11
CA PHE A 70 42.75 -25.02 -20.06
C PHE A 70 44.14 -25.60 -19.76
N ALA A 71 44.55 -25.59 -18.48
CA ALA A 71 45.81 -26.20 -18.06
C ALA A 71 45.89 -27.70 -18.37
N GLY A 72 44.81 -28.46 -18.11
CA GLY A 72 44.73 -29.89 -18.44
C GLY A 72 44.74 -30.19 -19.94
N GLY A 73 44.35 -29.22 -20.78
CA GLY A 73 44.41 -29.31 -22.24
C GLY A 73 45.68 -28.73 -22.88
N GLY A 74 46.65 -28.28 -22.08
CA GLY A 74 47.89 -27.65 -22.58
C GLY A 74 47.69 -26.23 -23.15
N ILE A 75 46.52 -25.63 -22.95
CA ILE A 75 46.20 -24.27 -23.39
C ILE A 75 46.46 -23.32 -22.23
N SER A 76 47.28 -22.29 -22.45
CA SER A 76 47.46 -21.25 -21.45
C SER A 76 46.19 -20.40 -21.36
N ALA A 77 45.65 -20.22 -20.15
CA ALA A 77 44.45 -19.41 -19.91
C ALA A 77 44.62 -17.92 -20.26
N GLY A 78 45.85 -17.48 -20.53
CA GLY A 78 46.17 -16.14 -21.03
C GLY A 78 46.14 -15.99 -22.56
N SER A 79 45.95 -17.07 -23.32
CA SER A 79 45.87 -17.03 -24.78
C SER A 79 44.54 -16.44 -25.26
N GLY A 80 44.55 -15.71 -26.39
CA GLY A 80 43.52 -14.75 -26.81
C GLY A 80 42.06 -15.23 -26.74
N SER A 81 41.77 -16.47 -27.14
CA SER A 81 40.40 -17.01 -27.09
C SER A 81 39.98 -17.50 -25.69
N ALA A 82 40.93 -17.95 -24.87
CA ALA A 82 40.64 -18.38 -23.50
C ALA A 82 40.40 -17.18 -22.57
N SER A 83 41.13 -16.08 -22.77
CA SER A 83 40.95 -14.86 -21.99
C SER A 83 39.64 -14.13 -22.32
N SER A 84 39.22 -14.13 -23.59
CA SER A 84 37.95 -13.51 -24.01
C SER A 84 36.73 -14.26 -23.48
N LEU A 85 36.78 -15.60 -23.39
CA LEU A 85 35.75 -16.40 -22.74
C LEU A 85 35.65 -16.09 -21.24
N LEU A 86 36.80 -16.02 -20.54
CA LEU A 86 36.83 -15.68 -19.12
C LEU A 86 36.32 -14.26 -18.86
N SER A 87 36.66 -13.29 -19.72
CA SER A 87 36.17 -11.91 -19.60
C SER A 87 34.68 -11.81 -19.93
N GLY A 88 34.21 -12.56 -20.93
CA GLY A 88 32.79 -12.64 -21.29
C GLY A 88 31.96 -13.20 -20.13
N LEU A 89 32.45 -14.24 -19.46
CA LEU A 89 31.80 -14.82 -18.29
C LEU A 89 31.70 -13.79 -17.13
N ALA A 90 32.76 -13.01 -16.91
CA ALA A 90 32.76 -11.96 -15.91
C ALA A 90 31.73 -10.86 -16.24
N ARG A 91 31.73 -10.38 -17.50
CA ARG A 91 30.77 -9.37 -17.97
C ARG A 91 29.32 -9.84 -17.82
N GLN A 92 29.03 -11.09 -18.18
CA GLN A 92 27.68 -11.64 -18.05
C GLN A 92 27.21 -11.66 -16.59
N VAL A 93 28.09 -11.97 -15.64
CA VAL A 93 27.77 -11.94 -14.21
C VAL A 93 27.57 -10.50 -13.72
N ASP A 94 28.42 -9.57 -14.15
CA ASP A 94 28.30 -8.15 -13.78
C ASP A 94 27.00 -7.53 -14.32
N GLU A 95 26.65 -7.81 -15.58
CA GLU A 95 25.36 -7.42 -16.17
C GLU A 95 24.19 -8.01 -15.39
N ALA A 96 24.24 -9.31 -15.06
CA ALA A 96 23.16 -9.95 -14.33
C ALA A 96 23.02 -9.44 -12.87
N ILE A 97 24.12 -8.95 -12.25
CA ILE A 97 24.08 -8.25 -10.96
C ILE A 97 23.46 -6.86 -11.12
N ALA A 98 23.82 -6.12 -12.17
CA ALA A 98 23.29 -4.80 -12.45
C ALA A 98 21.78 -4.83 -12.75
N ASP A 99 21.33 -5.82 -13.53
CA ASP A 99 19.92 -6.04 -13.86
C ASP A 99 19.11 -6.38 -12.61
N SER A 100 19.61 -7.30 -11.78
CA SER A 100 18.98 -7.64 -10.49
C SER A 100 18.89 -6.43 -9.56
N GLY A 101 19.95 -5.61 -9.51
CA GLY A 101 19.94 -4.37 -8.75
C GLY A 101 18.90 -3.37 -9.24
N SER A 102 18.74 -3.23 -10.55
CA SER A 102 17.73 -2.37 -11.16
C SER A 102 16.31 -2.86 -10.87
N TYR A 103 16.08 -4.17 -10.96
CA TYR A 103 14.79 -4.77 -10.63
C TYR A 103 14.42 -4.60 -9.14
N ASN A 104 15.38 -4.82 -8.23
CA ASN A 104 15.16 -4.63 -6.80
C ASN A 104 14.89 -3.17 -6.44
N LYS A 105 15.58 -2.23 -7.10
CA LYS A 105 15.30 -0.80 -6.96
C LYS A 105 13.87 -0.47 -7.38
N LEU A 106 13.41 -0.96 -8.54
CA LEU A 106 12.02 -0.80 -9.00
C LEU A 106 11.01 -1.38 -7.99
N ARG A 107 11.30 -2.53 -7.38
CA ARG A 107 10.44 -3.11 -6.32
C ARG A 107 10.36 -2.21 -5.10
N ILE A 108 11.48 -1.68 -4.63
CA ILE A 108 11.52 -0.75 -3.49
C ILE A 108 10.76 0.54 -3.81
N ASP A 109 10.96 1.09 -5.01
CA ASP A 109 10.26 2.28 -5.48
C ASP A 109 8.74 2.05 -5.58
N GLY A 110 8.31 0.86 -6.02
CA GLY A 110 6.91 0.44 -6.03
C GLY A 110 6.29 0.34 -4.62
N ILE A 111 7.03 -0.21 -3.65
CA ILE A 111 6.59 -0.26 -2.24
C ILE A 111 6.44 1.15 -1.67
N ASN A 112 7.40 2.04 -1.96
CA ASN A 112 7.39 3.42 -1.48
C ASN A 112 6.26 4.24 -2.12
N SER A 113 6.01 4.07 -3.43
CA SER A 113 4.95 4.79 -4.14
C SER A 113 3.55 4.33 -3.72
N ALA A 114 3.34 3.03 -3.52
CA ALA A 114 2.09 2.50 -2.97
C ALA A 114 1.79 3.06 -1.57
N ALA A 115 2.82 3.16 -0.71
CA ALA A 115 2.68 3.76 0.61
C ALA A 115 2.35 5.26 0.55
N ALA A 116 2.92 6.00 -0.40
CA ALA A 116 2.61 7.41 -0.62
C ALA A 116 1.16 7.61 -1.11
N ALA A 117 0.69 6.78 -2.03
CA ALA A 117 -0.69 6.81 -2.52
C ALA A 117 -1.71 6.50 -1.42
N GLN A 118 -1.44 5.51 -0.56
CA GLN A 118 -2.27 5.21 0.60
C GLN A 118 -2.35 6.40 1.58
N ARG A 119 -1.22 7.06 1.85
CA ARG A 119 -1.20 8.28 2.69
C ARG A 119 -2.03 9.41 2.10
N SER A 120 -1.94 9.63 0.79
CA SER A 120 -2.73 10.65 0.10
C SER A 120 -4.23 10.34 0.19
N SER A 121 -4.63 9.08 -0.04
CA SER A 121 -6.05 8.66 0.04
C SER A 121 -6.67 8.88 1.43
N LEU A 122 -5.90 8.61 2.50
CA LEU A 122 -6.35 8.84 3.88
C LEU A 122 -6.51 10.32 4.24
N LEU A 123 -5.79 11.22 3.56
CA LEU A 123 -5.88 12.67 3.76
C LEU A 123 -7.01 13.32 2.94
N SER A 124 -7.46 12.68 1.85
CA SER A 124 -8.54 13.15 0.97
C SER A 124 -9.95 12.79 1.47
N ALA A 125 -10.07 11.74 2.28
CA ALA A 125 -11.34 11.25 2.84
C ALA A 125 -12.13 12.14 3.84
N PRO A 126 -11.68 13.30 4.38
CA PRO A 126 -12.46 14.02 5.40
C PRO A 126 -13.57 14.94 4.88
N ARG A 127 -13.73 15.16 3.57
CA ARG A 127 -14.65 16.20 3.06
C ARG A 127 -16.01 15.72 2.55
N GLU A 128 -16.15 14.49 2.08
CA GLU A 128 -17.43 14.02 1.53
C GLU A 128 -18.45 13.61 2.60
N THR A 129 -18.01 13.01 3.71
CA THR A 129 -18.93 12.53 4.77
C THR A 129 -19.55 13.64 5.61
N LEU A 130 -18.97 14.85 5.61
CA LEU A 130 -19.48 16.01 6.33
C LEU A 130 -20.68 16.67 5.62
N PHE A 131 -20.75 16.59 4.29
CA PHE A 131 -21.85 17.19 3.51
C PHE A 131 -23.05 16.26 3.34
N ASP A 132 -22.84 14.94 3.26
CA ASP A 132 -23.93 13.97 3.15
C ASP A 132 -24.74 13.83 4.45
N GLY A 133 -24.11 13.95 5.61
CA GLY A 133 -24.81 13.99 6.90
C GLY A 133 -25.75 15.19 7.05
N PHE A 134 -25.43 16.32 6.41
CA PHE A 134 -26.23 17.54 6.49
C PHE A 134 -27.46 17.51 5.58
N ARG A 135 -27.41 16.78 4.45
CA ARG A 135 -28.55 16.64 3.54
C ARG A 135 -29.62 15.67 4.05
N GLY A 136 -29.22 14.59 4.74
CA GLY A 136 -30.17 13.62 5.30
C GLY A 136 -31.07 14.16 6.42
N ILE A 137 -30.66 15.24 7.10
CA ILE A 137 -31.42 15.87 8.20
C ILE A 137 -32.48 16.85 7.67
N LEU A 138 -32.29 17.42 6.48
CA LEU A 138 -33.28 18.31 5.86
C LEU A 138 -34.43 17.56 5.18
N THR A 139 -34.23 16.33 4.71
CA THR A 139 -35.25 15.53 4.03
C THR A 139 -36.10 14.65 4.94
N SER A 140 -35.66 14.39 6.17
CA SER A 140 -36.37 13.49 7.12
C SER A 140 -37.39 14.21 8.02
N GLY A 141 -37.57 15.52 7.89
CA GLY A 141 -38.48 16.32 8.72
C GLY A 141 -39.92 16.53 8.22
N ILE A 142 -40.32 16.02 7.05
CA ILE A 142 -41.60 16.42 6.40
C ILE A 142 -42.69 15.33 6.38
N HIS A 143 -42.41 14.06 6.72
CA HIS A 143 -43.43 13.00 6.60
C HIS A 143 -43.58 12.13 7.85
N GLN A 144 -44.34 12.62 8.84
CA GLN A 144 -45.30 11.80 9.61
C GLN A 144 -46.10 12.69 10.58
N MET A 145 -47.31 13.07 10.18
CA MET A 145 -48.37 13.50 11.09
C MET A 145 -49.45 12.40 11.08
N PRO A 146 -49.92 11.90 12.23
CA PRO A 146 -51.05 10.98 12.30
C PRO A 146 -52.35 11.78 12.09
N SER A 147 -53.17 11.42 11.10
CA SER A 147 -54.49 12.02 10.89
C SER A 147 -55.46 11.55 11.98
N LEU A 148 -55.55 12.32 13.06
CA LEU A 148 -56.65 12.30 14.02
C LEU A 148 -57.60 13.48 13.68
N PHE A 149 -58.90 13.18 13.57
CA PHE A 149 -60.05 14.07 13.26
C PHE A 149 -60.17 14.50 11.79
N ASP A 150 -61.33 14.55 11.13
CA ASP A 150 -62.75 14.51 11.50
C ASP A 150 -63.53 14.29 10.17
N ASP A 151 -64.67 13.61 10.15
CA ASP A 151 -65.90 14.23 9.60
C ASP A 151 -67.15 13.41 9.95
N LYS A 152 -68.09 14.12 10.56
CA LYS A 152 -69.45 13.66 10.86
C LYS A 152 -70.33 13.89 9.62
N SER A 153 -71.42 13.12 9.58
CA SER A 153 -72.72 13.49 8.98
C SER A 153 -72.88 13.45 7.46
N ASN A 154 -73.63 12.45 6.97
CA ASN A 154 -74.95 12.72 6.36
C ASN A 154 -75.86 11.47 6.33
N LYS A 155 -77.12 11.64 6.76
CA LYS A 155 -78.27 10.70 6.69
C LYS A 155 -78.98 10.84 5.31
N PRO A 156 -80.23 10.36 5.02
CA PRO A 156 -81.10 9.27 5.57
C PRO A 156 -81.78 8.35 4.49
N LYS A 157 -82.43 7.27 4.99
CA LYS A 157 -83.67 6.57 4.53
C LYS A 157 -83.85 6.13 3.06
N ALA A 158 -84.25 4.88 2.85
CA ALA A 158 -85.65 4.46 2.61
C ALA A 158 -85.73 3.03 2.00
N GLY A 159 -86.79 2.29 2.36
CA GLY A 159 -87.28 1.12 1.62
C GLY A 159 -87.12 -0.19 2.34
#